data_AF-A0A7V3KEW4-F1
#
_entry.id   AF-A0A7V3KEW4-F1
#
_cell.length_a   1.000
_cell.length_b   1.000
_cell.length_c   1.000
_cell.angle_alpha   90.00
_cell.angle_beta   90.00
_cell.angle_gamma   90.00
#
_symmetry.space_group_name_H-M   'P 1'
#
loop_
_entity.id
_entity.type
_entity.pdbx_description
1 polymer ?
#
loop_
_entity_poly.entity_id
_entity_poly.type
_entity_poly.pdbx_seq_one_letter_code
_entity_poly.pdbx_strand_id
1 'polypeptide(L)'
;MADYKFDGRYLRDRSSSRMGEIDGKYIKDGHGNRVGEIDGNYIKDSHGKRLAELDGNTIKDASGNRIGTLDDVRRTIDGPGGMTLAALWVLLIR
;
A
#
# COMPACT_ATOMS: atom_id res chain seq x y z
N MET A 1 -10.88 -5.31 -14.40
CA MET A 1 -11.00 -3.90 -13.95
C MET A 1 -10.42 -3.88 -12.56
N ALA A 2 -9.46 -3.01 -12.27
CA ALA A 2 -9.00 -2.80 -10.92
C ALA A 2 -10.15 -2.20 -10.09
N ASP A 3 -10.38 -2.71 -8.89
CA ASP A 3 -11.38 -2.17 -7.97
C ASP A 3 -10.92 -0.84 -7.35
N TYR A 4 -9.61 -0.60 -7.32
CA TYR A 4 -9.02 0.61 -6.80
C TYR A 4 -8.15 1.32 -7.85
N LYS A 5 -8.09 2.64 -7.75
CA LYS A 5 -7.27 3.52 -8.59
C LYS A 5 -6.41 4.42 -7.73
N PHE A 6 -5.11 4.37 -7.96
CA PHE A 6 -4.12 5.21 -7.31
C PHE A 6 -3.56 6.24 -8.30
N ASP A 7 -3.68 7.52 -7.95
CA ASP A 7 -3.31 8.65 -8.82
C ASP A 7 -1.90 9.19 -8.55
N GLY A 8 -1.08 8.49 -7.76
CA GLY A 8 0.24 8.98 -7.31
C GLY A 8 0.21 9.72 -5.97
N ARG A 9 -0.96 10.22 -5.55
CA ARG A 9 -1.19 10.79 -4.21
C ARG A 9 -2.37 10.17 -3.49
N TYR A 10 -3.46 9.90 -4.20
CA TYR A 10 -4.72 9.46 -3.60
C TYR A 10 -5.11 8.08 -4.12
N LEU A 11 -5.45 7.17 -3.19
CA LEU A 11 -6.10 5.91 -3.49
C LEU A 11 -7.62 6.12 -3.43
N ARG A 12 -8.30 5.75 -4.52
CA ARG A 12 -9.75 5.79 -4.66
C ARG A 12 -10.28 4.42 -5.02
N ASP A 13 -11.46 4.09 -4.52
CA ASP A 13 -12.20 2.91 -4.93
C ASP A 13 -12.97 3.17 -6.25
N ARG A 14 -13.53 2.13 -6.85
CA ARG A 14 -14.45 2.18 -8.00
C ARG A 14 -15.61 3.16 -7.80
N SER A 15 -16.05 3.36 -6.56
CA SER A 15 -17.09 4.36 -6.21
C SER A 15 -16.57 5.80 -6.12
N SER A 16 -15.30 6.04 -6.48
CA SER A 16 -14.60 7.33 -6.34
C SER A 16 -14.43 7.83 -4.90
N SER A 17 -14.70 6.97 -3.91
CA SER A 17 -14.43 7.23 -2.50
C SER A 17 -12.93 7.20 -2.22
N ARG A 18 -12.41 8.20 -1.51
CA ARG A 18 -11.02 8.23 -1.08
C ARG A 18 -10.80 7.17 0.00
N MET A 19 -10.02 6.14 -0.32
CA MET A 19 -9.62 5.10 0.62
C MET A 19 -8.36 5.49 1.40
N GLY A 20 -7.47 6.27 0.79
CA GLY A 20 -6.27 6.73 1.47
C GLY A 20 -5.48 7.75 0.66
N GLU A 21 -4.45 8.30 1.29
CA GLU A 21 -3.47 9.15 0.63
C GLU A 21 -2.05 8.82 1.04
N ILE A 22 -1.11 9.16 0.16
CA ILE A 22 0.31 9.09 0.41
C ILE A 22 0.88 10.49 0.43
N ASP A 23 1.55 10.78 1.53
CA ASP A 23 2.21 12.03 1.83
C ASP A 23 3.71 11.77 1.98
N GLY A 24 4.41 11.79 0.84
CA GLY A 24 5.82 11.39 0.75
C GLY A 24 6.01 9.92 1.09
N LYS A 25 6.54 9.64 2.29
CA LYS A 25 6.72 8.28 2.81
C LYS A 25 5.61 7.84 3.75
N TYR A 26 4.72 8.74 4.16
CA TYR A 26 3.66 8.45 5.10
C TYR A 26 2.39 8.05 4.36
N ILE A 27 1.66 7.08 4.91
CA ILE A 27 0.40 6.59 4.36
C ILE A 27 -0.70 6.95 5.34
N LYS A 28 -1.76 7.57 4.84
CA LYS A 28 -2.92 7.99 5.60
C LYS A 28 -4.18 7.32 5.02
N ASP A 29 -5.14 7.03 5.90
CA ASP A 29 -6.47 6.57 5.52
C ASP A 29 -7.30 7.70 4.88
N GLY A 30 -8.46 7.38 4.30
CA GLY A 30 -9.45 8.33 3.80
C GLY A 30 -9.87 9.41 4.80
N HIS A 31 -9.76 9.12 6.11
CA HIS A 31 -10.01 10.08 7.20
C HIS A 31 -8.81 11.00 7.52
N GLY A 32 -7.66 10.82 6.87
CA GLY A 32 -6.44 11.58 7.13
C GLY A 32 -5.59 11.06 8.30
N ASN A 33 -6.00 9.95 8.92
CA ASN A 33 -5.24 9.31 9.98
C ASN A 33 -4.05 8.55 9.40
N ARG A 34 -2.85 8.75 9.97
CA ARG A 34 -1.65 8.01 9.56
C ARG A 34 -1.81 6.54 9.93
N VAL A 35 -1.85 5.67 8.92
CA VAL A 35 -1.90 4.22 9.08
C VAL A 35 -0.50 3.60 9.04
N GLY A 36 0.44 4.21 8.33
CA GLY A 36 1.76 3.63 8.15
C GLY A 36 2.80 4.55 7.54
N GLU A 37 3.97 3.99 7.29
CA GLU A 37 5.04 4.60 6.51
C GLU A 37 5.80 3.58 5.67
N ILE A 38 6.39 4.06 4.59
CA ILE A 38 7.29 3.34 3.70
C ILE A 38 8.71 3.72 4.09
N ASP A 39 9.54 2.72 4.38
CA ASP A 39 10.95 2.88 4.74
C ASP A 39 11.80 2.03 3.80
N GLY A 40 12.19 2.62 2.67
CA GLY A 40 12.85 1.89 1.59
C GLY A 40 11.94 0.79 1.04
N ASN A 41 12.32 -0.47 1.26
CA ASN A 41 11.55 -1.65 0.86
C ASN A 41 10.67 -2.21 1.99
N TYR A 42 10.64 -1.56 3.16
CA TYR A 42 9.84 -1.97 4.30
C TYR A 42 8.56 -1.14 4.42
N ILE A 43 7.48 -1.80 4.77
CA ILE A 43 6.19 -1.20 5.11
C ILE A 43 6.07 -1.28 6.63
N LYS A 44 5.92 -0.12 7.27
CA LYS A 44 5.77 0.00 8.72
C LYS A 44 4.40 0.55 9.07
N ASP A 45 3.89 0.14 10.20
CA ASP A 45 2.69 0.72 10.81
C ASP A 45 2.94 2.15 11.31
N SER A 46 1.88 2.86 11.66
CA SER A 46 1.91 4.15 12.38
C SER A 46 2.85 4.16 13.61
N HIS A 47 3.03 3.02 14.28
CA HIS A 47 3.94 2.85 15.42
C HIS A 47 5.39 2.51 15.04
N GLY A 48 5.72 2.45 13.75
CA GLY A 48 7.06 2.11 13.25
C GLY A 48 7.38 0.60 13.25
N LYS A 49 6.42 -0.25 13.58
CA LYS A 49 6.56 -1.72 13.51
C LYS A 49 6.51 -2.18 12.06
N ARG A 50 7.47 -3.01 11.63
CA ARG A 50 7.45 -3.62 10.30
C ARG A 50 6.23 -4.52 10.16
N LEU A 51 5.45 -4.30 9.11
CA LEU A 51 4.30 -5.12 8.73
C LEU A 51 4.64 -6.01 7.55
N ALA A 52 5.32 -5.45 6.55
CA ALA A 52 5.69 -6.18 5.35
C ALA A 52 6.97 -5.63 4.71
N GLU A 53 7.53 -6.38 3.78
CA GLU A 53 8.69 -6.04 2.96
C GLU A 53 8.35 -6.34 1.49
N LEU A 54 8.73 -5.43 0.59
CA LEU A 54 8.69 -5.67 -0.84
C LEU A 54 10.08 -6.09 -1.33
N ASP A 55 10.20 -7.36 -1.69
CA ASP A 55 11.40 -7.95 -2.26
C ASP A 55 11.21 -8.11 -3.78
N GLY A 56 11.61 -7.09 -4.52
CA GLY A 56 11.41 -6.99 -5.97
C GLY A 56 9.92 -6.96 -6.33
N ASN A 57 9.38 -8.13 -6.69
CA ASN A 57 7.96 -8.30 -7.07
C ASN A 57 7.16 -9.11 -6.02
N THR A 58 7.80 -9.54 -4.94
CA THR A 58 7.18 -10.38 -3.90
C THR A 58 6.97 -9.57 -2.63
N ILE A 59 5.77 -9.66 -2.06
CA ILE A 59 5.42 -9.02 -0.79
C ILE A 59 5.53 -10.09 0.29
N LYS A 60 6.40 -9.85 1.27
CA LYS A 60 6.61 -10.71 2.44
C LYS A 60 6.08 -10.00 3.68
N ASP A 61 5.50 -10.76 4.61
CA ASP A 61 5.14 -10.27 5.93
C ASP A 61 6.40 -9.99 6.77
N ALA A 62 6.25 -9.30 7.90
CA ALA A 62 7.30 -9.11 8.91
C ALA A 62 7.99 -10.42 9.34
N SER A 63 7.30 -11.56 9.25
CA SER A 63 7.84 -12.90 9.53
C SER A 63 8.63 -13.51 8.37
N GLY A 64 8.74 -12.82 7.23
CA GLY A 64 9.42 -13.31 6.01
C GLY A 64 8.56 -14.20 5.11
N ASN A 65 7.31 -14.46 5.48
CA ASN A 65 6.38 -15.29 4.70
C ASN A 65 5.81 -14.50 3.53
N ARG A 66 5.81 -15.08 2.32
CA ARG A 66 5.17 -14.47 1.15
C ARG A 66 3.65 -14.38 1.36
N ILE A 67 3.13 -13.15 1.35
CA ILE A 67 1.69 -12.87 1.49
C ILE A 67 1.04 -12.44 0.18
N GLY A 68 1.83 -12.03 -0.81
CA GLY A 68 1.33 -11.52 -2.08
C GLY A 68 2.46 -11.19 -3.06
N THR A 69 2.09 -10.64 -4.20
CA THR A 69 3.02 -10.14 -5.22
C THR A 69 2.55 -8.81 -5.76
N LEU A 70 3.47 -7.99 -6.24
CA LEU A 70 3.16 -6.70 -6.81
C LEU A 70 2.23 -6.80 -8.03
N ASP A 71 2.32 -7.89 -8.79
CA ASP A 71 1.45 -8.14 -9.94
C ASP A 71 -0.03 -8.31 -9.51
N ASP A 72 -0.26 -9.06 -8.44
CA ASP A 72 -1.59 -9.25 -7.85
C ASP A 72 -2.15 -7.93 -7.30
N VAL A 73 -1.29 -7.14 -6.66
CA VAL A 73 -1.64 -5.80 -6.21
C VAL A 73 -2.00 -4.90 -7.39
N ARG A 74 -1.25 -4.94 -8.50
CA ARG A 74 -1.54 -4.16 -9.72
C ARG A 74 -2.84 -4.56 -10.40
N ARG A 75 -3.26 -5.82 -10.25
CA ARG A 75 -4.58 -6.28 -10.72
C ARG A 75 -5.72 -5.68 -9.90
N THR A 76 -5.45 -5.41 -8.62
CA THR A 76 -6.42 -4.87 -7.66
C THR A 76 -6.43 -3.33 -7.64
N ILE A 77 -5.25 -2.72 -7.67
CA ILE A 77 -5.01 -1.27 -7.63
C ILE A 77 -4.29 -0.86 -8.91
N ASP A 78 -4.97 -0.09 -9.76
CA ASP A 78 -4.38 0.53 -10.93
C ASP A 78 -3.65 1.82 -10.54
N GLY A 79 -2.33 1.88 -10.74
CA GLY A 79 -1.59 3.11 -10.48
C GLY A 79 -0.07 3.00 -10.61
N PRO A 80 0.63 4.14 -10.46
CA PRO A 80 2.09 4.18 -10.47
C PRO A 80 2.70 3.83 -9.10
N GLY A 81 3.92 3.28 -9.11
CA GLY A 81 4.72 3.06 -7.90
C GLY A 81 4.56 1.68 -7.27
N GLY A 82 5.55 0.79 -7.45
CA GLY A 82 5.47 -0.59 -6.94
C GLY A 82 5.36 -0.68 -5.42
N MET A 83 6.28 -0.04 -4.71
CA MET A 83 6.33 -0.03 -3.24
C MET A 83 5.08 0.61 -2.63
N THR A 84 4.67 1.74 -3.18
CA THR A 84 3.47 2.46 -2.82
C THR A 84 2.22 1.60 -2.91
N LEU A 85 2.01 0.92 -4.04
CA LEU A 85 0.86 0.04 -4.23
C LEU A 85 0.88 -1.11 -3.23
N ALA A 86 2.05 -1.76 -3.04
CA ALA A 86 2.20 -2.83 -2.05
C ALA A 86 1.86 -2.34 -0.64
N ALA A 87 2.33 -1.15 -0.26
CA ALA A 87 2.06 -0.57 1.04
C ALA A 87 0.58 -0.21 1.23
N LEU A 88 -0.06 0.38 0.22
CA LEU A 88 -1.50 0.67 0.23
C LEU A 88 -2.33 -0.60 0.37
N TRP A 89 -1.97 -1.65 -0.37
CA TRP A 89 -2.64 -2.93 -0.29
C TRP A 89 -2.49 -3.57 1.09
N VAL A 90 -1.28 -3.58 1.66
CA VAL A 90 -1.02 -4.13 3.01
C VAL A 90 -1.73 -3.34 4.11
N LEU A 91 -1.84 -2.01 4.00
CA LEU A 91 -2.36 -1.16 5.08
C LEU A 91 -3.86 -0.84 4.97
N LEU A 92 -4.42 -0.77 3.77
CA LEU A 92 -5.80 -0.30 3.54
C LEU A 92 -6.73 -1.40 3.01
N ILE A 93 -6.20 -2.47 2.42
CA ILE A 93 -7.02 -3.51 1.76
C ILE A 93 -6.94 -4.86 2.49
N ARG A 94 -5.76 -5.22 3.02
CA ARG A 94 -5.47 -6.52 3.62
C ARG A 94 -6.45 -6.95 4.72
#